data_AF-N6THQ2-F1
#
_entry.id   AF-N6THQ2-F1
#
_cell.length_a   1.000
_cell.length_b   1.000
_cell.length_c   1.000
_cell.angle_alpha   90.00
_cell.angle_beta   90.00
_cell.angle_gamma   90.00
#
_symmetry.space_group_name_H-M   'P 1'
#
loop_
_entity.id
_entity.type
_entity.pdbx_description
1 polymer ?
#
loop_
_entity_poly.entity_id
_entity_poly.type
_entity_poly.pdbx_seq_one_letter_code
_entity_poly.pdbx_strand_id
1 'polypeptide(L)'
;FINPVENRLVSFFAIGEGWHNYHHTFPWDYKAAEFGRINLSLTIINLFAKIGWAYDLKTVSKEMIEKRVTRTGDGSHEIWGWGDKDQTKENYESADCFVDLRAKGCRGCAGTAASRDPTVLTSRGPFRCGSHRLGLLVRPREKQPLPSLPTGPLNECDDIVTDKIPQDTYEPDDRPIDIVWRNVVVFVILHSVALYGLYLCFISAMWTTTIYGILLYQMSAFGITGGAHRLWAHRSYKAKWPLKVILLICQTLAHQNSVIEWSRDHRVHHKFQETDADPHNAKRGFFFSHMGWLLCKKHQEVKNKGKGVDMSDLYAEPLLRLQHKYFLVLMPIVCFVLPTIIPMLLWNETFMNAYCVNILRYICALHATWLVNSAAHMWGSKPYD
;
A
#
# COMPACT_ATOMS: atom_id res chain seq x y z
N PHE A 1 -8.59 -3.25 13.55
CA PHE A 1 -8.77 -3.42 12.11
C PHE A 1 -7.98 -2.35 11.39
N ILE A 2 -7.51 -2.64 10.18
CA ILE A 2 -6.74 -1.69 9.36
C ILE A 2 -7.54 -1.28 8.12
N ASN A 3 -7.18 -0.15 7.49
CA ASN A 3 -7.83 0.32 6.26
C ASN A 3 -7.40 -0.35 4.93
N PRO A 4 -6.14 -0.79 4.74
CA PRO A 4 -5.68 -1.45 3.52
C PRO A 4 -6.60 -2.59 3.05
N VAL A 5 -6.82 -2.69 1.74
CA VAL A 5 -7.73 -3.65 1.11
C VAL A 5 -7.07 -4.36 -0.08
N GLU A 6 -7.60 -5.54 -0.42
CA GLU A 6 -7.26 -6.25 -1.64
C GLU A 6 -8.05 -5.68 -2.84
N ASN A 7 -7.34 -5.19 -3.86
CA ASN A 7 -7.93 -4.60 -5.06
C ASN A 7 -7.23 -5.09 -6.35
N ARG A 8 -7.95 -5.87 -7.15
CA ARG A 8 -7.43 -6.50 -8.39
C ARG A 8 -7.04 -5.48 -9.47
N LEU A 9 -7.79 -4.38 -9.60
CA LEU A 9 -7.50 -3.33 -10.58
C LEU A 9 -6.22 -2.58 -10.21
N VAL A 10 -6.06 -2.26 -8.92
CA VAL A 10 -4.81 -1.68 -8.41
C VAL A 10 -3.66 -2.63 -8.65
N SER A 11 -3.84 -3.94 -8.41
CA SER A 11 -2.82 -4.96 -8.65
C SER A 11 -2.38 -5.02 -10.12
N PHE A 12 -3.33 -4.89 -11.06
CA PHE A 12 -3.04 -4.85 -12.49
C PHE A 12 -2.20 -3.63 -12.88
N PHE A 13 -2.61 -2.42 -12.50
CA PHE A 13 -1.87 -1.21 -12.86
C PHE A 13 -0.56 -1.10 -12.09
N ALA A 14 -0.52 -1.40 -10.79
CA ALA A 14 0.65 -1.29 -9.94
C ALA A 14 1.51 -2.56 -9.89
N ILE A 15 1.38 -3.48 -10.86
CA ILE A 15 2.25 -4.66 -11.03
C ILE A 15 2.36 -5.55 -9.77
N GLY A 16 1.23 -5.78 -9.10
CA GLY A 16 1.14 -6.66 -7.94
C GLY A 16 0.94 -6.00 -6.58
N GLU A 17 0.91 -4.67 -6.51
CA GLU A 17 0.78 -3.95 -5.23
C GLU A 17 -0.67 -3.72 -4.77
N GLY A 18 -1.64 -4.31 -5.47
CA GLY A 18 -3.05 -4.23 -5.06
C GLY A 18 -3.45 -5.21 -3.97
N TRP A 19 -2.57 -6.13 -3.58
CA TRP A 19 -2.81 -7.08 -2.49
C TRP A 19 -2.42 -6.45 -1.14
N HIS A 20 -3.05 -5.32 -0.86
CA HIS A 20 -2.56 -4.36 0.12
C HIS A 20 -2.94 -4.71 1.56
N ASN A 21 -4.05 -5.43 1.77
CA ASN A 21 -4.43 -5.96 3.08
C ASN A 21 -3.45 -7.04 3.54
N TYR A 22 -3.07 -7.97 2.64
CA TYR A 22 -2.01 -8.95 2.90
C TYR A 22 -0.70 -8.23 3.21
N HIS A 23 -0.31 -7.28 2.36
CA HIS A 23 0.95 -6.60 2.48
C HIS A 23 1.09 -5.81 3.80
N HIS A 24 0.05 -5.10 4.24
CA HIS A 24 0.07 -4.40 5.53
C HIS A 24 -0.04 -5.32 6.74
N THR A 25 -0.54 -6.54 6.53
CA THR A 25 -0.56 -7.57 7.56
C THR A 25 0.81 -8.25 7.68
N PHE A 26 1.48 -8.51 6.56
CA PHE A 26 2.76 -9.22 6.48
C PHE A 26 3.80 -8.45 5.64
N PRO A 27 4.25 -7.28 6.09
CA PRO A 27 5.09 -6.38 5.29
C PRO A 27 6.46 -6.97 4.90
N TRP A 28 6.99 -7.95 5.64
CA TRP A 28 8.26 -8.61 5.32
C TRP A 28 8.14 -9.75 4.30
N ASP A 29 6.94 -10.14 3.86
CA ASP A 29 6.79 -11.17 2.82
C ASP A 29 7.22 -10.61 1.46
N TYR A 30 8.18 -11.27 0.80
CA TYR A 30 8.71 -10.80 -0.49
C TYR A 30 7.68 -10.87 -1.62
N LYS A 31 6.67 -11.72 -1.48
CA LYS A 31 5.59 -11.84 -2.45
C LYS A 31 4.66 -10.64 -2.40
N ALA A 32 4.54 -9.98 -1.24
CA ALA A 32 3.52 -8.96 -0.94
C ALA A 32 2.08 -9.44 -1.26
N ALA A 33 1.87 -10.75 -1.35
CA ALA A 33 0.61 -11.40 -1.69
C ALA A 33 0.67 -12.87 -1.27
N GLU A 34 -0.46 -13.47 -0.91
CA GLU A 34 -0.52 -14.88 -0.56
C GLU A 34 -0.27 -15.79 -1.78
N PHE A 35 -1.11 -15.65 -2.81
CA PHE A 35 -1.17 -16.53 -3.98
C PHE A 35 -0.37 -16.04 -5.20
N GLY A 36 0.18 -14.83 -5.16
CA GLY A 36 0.99 -14.27 -6.25
C GLY A 36 0.25 -14.00 -7.57
N ARG A 37 -1.08 -13.99 -7.57
CA ARG A 37 -1.90 -13.64 -8.76
C ARG A 37 -1.65 -12.19 -9.16
N ILE A 38 -1.67 -11.86 -10.45
CA ILE A 38 -1.49 -10.47 -10.98
C ILE A 38 -0.27 -9.76 -10.35
N ASN A 39 0.86 -10.46 -10.19
CA ASN A 39 2.03 -9.92 -9.51
C ASN A 39 3.29 -10.13 -10.35
N LEU A 40 3.46 -9.31 -11.38
CA LEU A 40 4.62 -9.41 -12.28
C LEU A 40 5.93 -9.07 -11.55
N SER A 41 5.90 -8.24 -10.50
CA SER A 41 7.06 -7.97 -9.64
C SER A 41 7.60 -9.24 -8.99
N LEU A 42 6.70 -10.10 -8.46
CA LEU A 42 7.05 -11.41 -7.93
C LEU A 42 7.68 -12.31 -9.00
N THR A 43 7.11 -12.35 -10.21
CA THR A 43 7.67 -13.15 -11.33
C THR A 43 9.10 -12.73 -11.65
N ILE A 44 9.37 -11.42 -11.71
CA ILE A 44 10.71 -10.89 -12.02
C ILE A 44 11.69 -11.18 -10.88
N ILE A 45 11.29 -11.00 -9.61
CA ILE A 45 12.14 -11.35 -8.46
C ILE A 45 12.50 -12.84 -8.49
N ASN A 46 11.52 -13.72 -8.77
CA ASN A 46 11.77 -15.16 -8.88
C ASN A 46 12.73 -15.51 -10.03
N LEU A 47 12.69 -14.77 -11.16
CA LEU A 47 13.67 -14.94 -12.24
C LEU A 47 15.09 -14.58 -11.77
N PHE A 48 15.24 -13.46 -11.07
CA PHE A 48 16.54 -13.09 -10.49
C PHE A 48 17.00 -14.05 -9.39
N ALA A 49 16.08 -14.67 -8.66
CA ALA A 49 16.39 -15.69 -7.66
C ALA A 49 16.94 -16.96 -8.32
N LYS A 50 16.39 -17.39 -9.45
CA LYS A 50 16.88 -18.55 -10.22
C LYS A 50 18.34 -18.39 -10.67
N ILE A 51 18.77 -17.18 -10.98
CA ILE A 51 20.18 -16.87 -11.32
C ILE A 51 21.02 -16.46 -10.11
N GLY A 52 20.48 -16.57 -8.89
CA GLY A 52 21.18 -16.28 -7.64
C GLY A 52 21.51 -14.81 -7.41
N TRP A 53 20.79 -13.89 -8.05
CA TRP A 53 20.92 -12.43 -7.86
C TRP A 53 19.97 -11.90 -6.79
N ALA A 54 18.80 -12.51 -6.63
CA ALA A 54 17.94 -12.37 -5.45
C ALA A 54 18.08 -13.60 -4.56
N TYR A 55 18.09 -13.43 -3.25
CA TYR A 55 18.25 -14.52 -2.28
C TYR A 55 17.62 -14.13 -0.95
N ASP A 56 17.52 -15.09 -0.02
CA ASP A 56 16.92 -14.87 1.31
C ASP A 56 15.48 -14.32 1.21
N LEU A 57 14.69 -14.93 0.31
CA LEU A 57 13.30 -14.55 0.03
C LEU A 57 12.41 -14.93 1.23
N LYS A 58 11.97 -13.96 2.02
CA LYS A 58 11.16 -14.19 3.23
C LYS A 58 9.70 -14.45 2.88
N THR A 59 9.11 -15.51 3.43
CA THR A 59 7.70 -15.87 3.20
C THR A 59 6.98 -16.21 4.49
N VAL A 60 5.71 -15.85 4.58
CA VAL A 60 4.85 -16.20 5.71
C VAL A 60 4.43 -17.67 5.64
N SER A 61 4.39 -18.34 6.78
CA SER A 61 3.89 -19.73 6.86
C SER A 61 2.37 -19.77 6.74
N LYS A 62 1.83 -20.85 6.15
CA LYS A 62 0.38 -21.03 6.00
C LYS A 62 -0.36 -20.97 7.33
N GLU A 63 0.20 -21.60 8.36
CA GLU A 63 -0.38 -21.59 9.72
C GLU A 63 -0.50 -20.17 10.29
N MET A 64 0.48 -19.30 10.03
CA MET A 64 0.43 -17.90 10.46
C MET A 64 -0.66 -17.12 9.72
N ILE A 65 -0.81 -17.36 8.41
CA ILE A 65 -1.89 -16.77 7.60
C ILE A 65 -3.24 -17.23 8.13
N GLU A 66 -3.45 -18.54 8.31
CA GLU A 66 -4.71 -19.12 8.80
C GLU A 66 -5.11 -18.56 10.17
N LYS A 67 -4.16 -18.47 11.10
CA LYS A 67 -4.39 -17.86 12.42
C LYS A 67 -4.81 -16.40 12.29
N ARG A 68 -4.20 -15.65 11.37
CA ARG A 68 -4.51 -14.22 11.18
C ARG A 68 -5.89 -14.01 10.54
N VAL A 69 -6.19 -14.74 9.46
CA VAL A 69 -7.51 -14.77 8.82
C VAL A 69 -8.60 -15.11 9.83
N THR A 70 -8.37 -16.15 10.65
CA THR A 70 -9.32 -16.55 11.69
C THR A 70 -9.46 -15.48 12.78
N ARG A 71 -8.39 -14.77 13.14
CA ARG A 71 -8.45 -13.79 14.24
C ARG A 71 -9.08 -12.46 13.83
N THR A 72 -8.73 -11.93 12.66
CA THR A 72 -9.05 -10.53 12.28
C THR A 72 -9.63 -10.36 10.87
N GLY A 73 -9.65 -11.41 10.05
CA GLY A 73 -10.19 -11.32 8.69
C GLY A 73 -11.68 -11.03 8.63
N ASP A 74 -12.11 -10.32 7.58
CA ASP A 74 -13.52 -9.95 7.32
C ASP A 74 -14.40 -11.10 6.80
N GLY A 75 -13.83 -12.30 6.63
CA GLY A 75 -14.51 -13.48 6.09
C GLY A 75 -14.47 -13.59 4.56
N SER A 76 -13.81 -12.67 3.85
CA SER A 76 -13.66 -12.72 2.39
C SER A 76 -12.50 -13.59 1.92
N HIS A 77 -11.73 -14.21 2.82
CA HIS A 77 -10.57 -15.01 2.45
C HIS A 77 -11.02 -16.24 1.66
N GLU A 78 -10.33 -16.54 0.56
CA GLU A 78 -10.63 -17.74 -0.25
C GLU A 78 -10.35 -18.98 0.64
N ILE A 79 -11.40 -19.65 1.12
CA ILE A 79 -11.28 -20.82 2.00
C ILE A 79 -10.44 -21.88 1.29
N TRP A 80 -9.40 -22.38 1.96
CA TRP A 80 -8.52 -23.42 1.41
C TRP A 80 -9.35 -24.65 1.00
N GLY A 81 -9.32 -24.96 -0.30
CA GLY A 81 -10.01 -26.11 -0.90
C GLY A 81 -11.44 -25.88 -1.36
N TRP A 82 -12.05 -24.70 -1.13
CA TRP A 82 -13.44 -24.42 -1.52
C TRP A 82 -13.63 -24.47 -3.04
N GLY A 83 -14.41 -25.44 -3.51
CA GLY A 83 -14.63 -25.71 -4.93
C GLY A 83 -13.68 -26.76 -5.56
N ASP A 84 -12.83 -27.41 -4.76
CA ASP A 84 -12.04 -28.57 -5.24
C ASP A 84 -12.97 -29.75 -5.58
N LYS A 85 -12.63 -30.50 -6.65
CA LYS A 85 -13.49 -31.55 -7.22
C LYS A 85 -13.76 -32.73 -6.25
N ASP A 86 -12.95 -32.84 -5.21
CA ASP A 86 -12.97 -33.85 -4.16
C ASP A 86 -13.65 -33.37 -2.86
N GLN A 87 -14.24 -32.17 -2.83
CA GLN A 87 -15.05 -31.73 -1.69
C GLN A 87 -16.39 -32.46 -1.62
N THR A 88 -16.64 -33.09 -0.48
CA THR A 88 -17.93 -33.73 -0.18
C THR A 88 -18.99 -32.69 0.20
N LYS A 89 -20.27 -33.02 -0.01
CA LYS A 89 -21.41 -32.15 0.30
C LYS A 89 -21.49 -31.79 1.80
N GLU A 90 -21.04 -32.68 2.67
CA GLU A 90 -20.93 -32.46 4.13
C GLU A 90 -19.88 -31.39 4.51
N ASN A 91 -18.79 -31.29 3.74
CA ASN A 91 -17.78 -30.23 3.95
C ASN A 91 -18.33 -28.84 3.58
N TYR A 92 -19.27 -28.77 2.62
CA TYR A 92 -19.99 -27.54 2.28
C TYR A 92 -20.94 -27.13 3.41
N GLU A 93 -21.78 -28.05 3.88
CA GLU A 93 -22.81 -27.77 4.90
C GLU A 93 -22.19 -27.43 6.27
N SER A 94 -21.04 -28.02 6.61
CA SER A 94 -20.28 -27.67 7.83
C SER A 94 -19.57 -26.32 7.76
N ALA A 95 -19.07 -25.93 6.58
CA ALA A 95 -18.47 -24.61 6.36
C ALA A 95 -19.51 -23.48 6.41
N ASP A 96 -20.69 -23.67 5.78
CA ASP A 96 -21.80 -22.71 5.85
C ASP A 96 -22.29 -22.52 7.29
N CYS A 97 -22.34 -23.59 8.08
CA CYS A 97 -22.65 -23.52 9.51
C CYS A 97 -21.61 -22.70 10.29
N PHE A 98 -20.32 -22.80 9.95
CA PHE A 98 -19.25 -22.00 10.56
C PHE A 98 -19.35 -20.50 10.24
N VAL A 99 -19.76 -20.16 9.01
CA VAL A 99 -19.99 -18.77 8.58
C VAL A 99 -21.23 -18.20 9.29
N ASP A 100 -22.30 -18.99 9.44
CA ASP A 100 -23.54 -18.56 10.10
C ASP A 100 -23.39 -18.46 11.64
N LEU A 101 -22.57 -19.31 12.27
CA LEU A 101 -22.20 -19.19 13.69
C LEU A 101 -21.35 -17.95 14.00
N ARG A 102 -20.61 -17.42 13.03
CA ARG A 102 -19.90 -16.13 13.17
C ARG A 102 -20.83 -14.93 13.00
N ALA A 103 -21.77 -14.99 12.06
CA ALA A 103 -22.77 -13.94 11.86
C ALA A 103 -23.71 -13.81 13.07
N LYS A 104 -23.98 -14.93 13.76
CA LYS A 104 -24.76 -14.98 15.01
C LYS A 104 -23.82 -15.08 16.20
N GLY A 105 -23.22 -13.95 16.57
CA GLY A 105 -22.22 -13.85 17.66
C GLY A 105 -22.42 -14.87 18.79
N CYS A 106 -21.43 -15.74 18.99
CA CYS A 106 -21.43 -16.83 19.95
C CYS A 106 -22.02 -16.44 21.31
N ARG A 107 -23.25 -16.88 21.58
CA ARG A 107 -23.70 -17.24 22.92
C ARG A 107 -23.82 -18.75 22.98
N GLY A 108 -23.00 -19.37 23.82
CA GLY A 108 -23.30 -20.68 24.39
C GLY A 108 -22.35 -21.80 24.00
N CYS A 109 -21.16 -21.83 24.61
CA CYS A 109 -20.62 -23.09 25.09
C CYS A 109 -20.98 -23.19 26.58
N ALA A 110 -22.04 -23.92 26.90
CA ALA A 110 -22.27 -24.46 28.23
C ALA A 110 -22.78 -25.89 28.05
N GLY A 111 -21.94 -26.84 28.48
CA GLY A 111 -22.23 -28.26 28.41
C GLY A 111 -23.47 -28.65 29.21
N THR A 112 -24.22 -29.59 28.65
CA THR A 112 -24.94 -30.68 29.32
C THR A 112 -25.08 -30.60 30.85
N ALA A 113 -26.26 -30.22 31.34
CA ALA A 113 -26.82 -30.77 32.58
C ALA A 113 -28.36 -30.68 32.56
N ALA A 114 -28.97 -31.72 33.10
CA ALA A 114 -30.38 -32.09 33.03
C ALA A 114 -31.40 -31.10 33.64
N SER A 115 -32.60 -31.12 33.03
CA SER A 115 -33.95 -30.93 33.56
C SER A 115 -34.18 -30.27 34.93
N ARG A 116 -35.07 -29.25 34.96
CA ARG A 116 -36.35 -29.22 35.73
C ARG A 116 -37.14 -27.90 35.52
N ASP A 117 -38.45 -28.04 35.69
CA ASP A 117 -39.62 -27.18 35.45
C ASP A 117 -39.58 -25.64 35.65
N PRO A 118 -40.53 -24.91 35.02
CA PRO A 118 -40.74 -23.47 35.18
C PRO A 118 -41.80 -23.18 36.26
N THR A 119 -41.61 -22.16 37.10
CA THR A 119 -42.72 -21.51 37.83
C THR A 119 -42.32 -20.17 38.44
N VAL A 120 -43.20 -19.17 38.24
CA VAL A 120 -43.40 -17.89 38.97
C VAL A 120 -42.25 -16.86 38.92
N LEU A 121 -42.45 -15.54 38.82
CA LEU A 121 -43.55 -14.67 39.28
C LEU A 121 -43.50 -13.33 38.50
N THR A 122 -44.68 -12.79 38.24
CA THR A 122 -44.99 -11.50 37.63
C THR A 122 -44.79 -10.34 38.60
N SER A 123 -44.34 -9.17 38.13
CA SER A 123 -44.94 -7.88 38.49
C SER A 123 -44.45 -6.75 37.58
N ARG A 124 -45.41 -5.94 37.09
CA ARG A 124 -45.22 -4.76 36.24
C ARG A 124 -45.34 -3.49 37.08
N GLY A 125 -44.49 -2.51 36.75
CA GLY A 125 -44.81 -1.07 36.67
C GLY A 125 -44.18 -0.13 37.71
N PRO A 126 -44.13 1.19 37.48
CA PRO A 126 -44.33 1.93 36.22
C PRO A 126 -43.16 2.90 35.86
N PHE A 127 -43.18 3.33 34.60
CA PHE A 127 -42.39 4.43 34.05
C PHE A 127 -42.51 5.74 34.84
N ARG A 128 -41.39 6.45 35.03
CA ARG A 128 -41.37 7.91 35.20
C ARG A 128 -40.39 8.54 34.23
N CYS A 129 -40.95 9.37 33.35
CA CYS A 129 -40.25 10.27 32.44
C CYS A 129 -39.78 11.50 33.23
N GLY A 130 -38.47 11.66 33.39
CA GLY A 130 -37.85 12.83 34.00
C GLY A 130 -37.08 13.63 32.95
N SER A 131 -37.67 14.73 32.50
CA SER A 131 -37.03 15.73 31.64
C SER A 131 -35.97 16.50 32.44
N HIS A 132 -34.69 16.20 32.21
CA HIS A 132 -33.59 17.10 32.52
C HIS A 132 -32.74 17.30 31.27
N ARG A 133 -33.02 18.39 30.56
CA ARG A 133 -32.21 18.92 29.47
C ARG A 133 -30.96 19.57 30.08
N LEU A 134 -29.98 18.76 30.49
CA LEU A 134 -28.62 19.25 30.68
C LEU A 134 -27.96 19.27 29.31
N GLY A 135 -27.73 20.47 28.77
CA GLY A 135 -26.88 20.66 27.60
C GLY A 135 -25.46 20.21 27.94
N LEU A 136 -25.14 18.95 27.61
CA LEU A 136 -23.77 18.48 27.54
C LEU A 136 -23.10 19.22 26.38
N LEU A 137 -22.42 20.31 26.71
CA LEU A 137 -21.29 20.78 25.92
C LEU A 137 -20.30 19.61 25.81
N VAL A 138 -20.35 18.91 24.69
CA VAL A 138 -19.33 17.95 24.29
C VAL A 138 -18.03 18.74 24.21
N ARG A 139 -17.18 18.63 25.24
CA ARG A 139 -15.82 19.13 25.16
C ARG A 139 -15.15 18.43 23.96
N PRO A 140 -14.37 19.15 23.14
CA PRO A 140 -13.54 18.50 22.13
C PRO A 140 -12.72 17.41 22.82
N ARG A 141 -12.81 16.17 22.33
CA ARG A 141 -11.97 15.07 22.81
C ARG A 141 -10.52 15.52 22.63
N GLU A 142 -9.75 15.63 23.70
CA GLU A 142 -8.32 15.89 23.61
C GLU A 142 -7.69 14.82 22.70
N LYS A 143 -7.05 15.25 21.62
CA LYS A 143 -6.35 14.37 20.68
C LYS A 143 -5.26 13.63 21.47
N GLN A 144 -5.40 12.31 21.63
CA GLN A 144 -4.38 11.53 22.34
C GLN A 144 -3.06 11.58 21.57
N PRO A 145 -1.93 11.82 22.25
CA PRO A 145 -0.62 11.80 21.60
C PRO A 145 -0.31 10.41 21.05
N LEU A 146 0.18 10.34 19.81
CA LEU A 146 0.53 9.09 19.15
C LEU A 146 1.62 8.34 19.95
N PRO A 147 1.45 7.05 20.28
CA PRO A 147 2.40 6.30 21.08
C PRO A 147 3.78 6.19 20.40
N SER A 148 4.81 5.92 21.20
CA SER A 148 6.17 5.64 20.74
C SER A 148 6.30 4.15 20.40
N LEU A 149 6.25 3.81 19.11
CA LEU A 149 6.46 2.44 18.62
C LEU A 149 7.94 2.19 18.24
N PRO A 150 8.43 0.94 18.27
CA PRO A 150 9.81 0.57 17.89
C PRO A 150 10.21 1.09 16.51
N THR A 151 11.42 1.63 16.37
CA THR A 151 11.83 2.49 15.25
C THR A 151 12.36 1.77 14.02
N GLY A 152 12.55 0.44 14.08
CA GLY A 152 13.03 -0.39 12.97
C GLY A 152 11.98 -0.67 11.87
N PRO A 153 12.38 -1.32 10.75
CA PRO A 153 11.44 -1.95 9.83
C PRO A 153 10.61 -3.01 10.57
N LEU A 154 9.34 -3.18 10.18
CA LEU A 154 8.48 -4.23 10.73
C LEU A 154 9.09 -5.60 10.45
N ASN A 155 9.49 -6.30 11.51
CA ASN A 155 10.09 -7.63 11.49
C ASN A 155 9.03 -8.70 11.82
N GLU A 156 9.38 -9.96 11.55
CA GLU A 156 8.57 -11.15 11.90
C GLU A 156 8.08 -11.17 13.36
N CYS A 157 8.82 -10.55 14.29
CA CYS A 157 8.47 -10.53 15.72
C CYS A 157 7.53 -9.37 16.12
N ASP A 158 7.38 -8.34 15.28
CA ASP A 158 6.49 -7.20 15.57
C ASP A 158 5.01 -7.58 15.46
N ASP A 159 4.73 -8.77 14.90
CA ASP A 159 3.42 -9.39 14.76
C ASP A 159 2.81 -9.94 16.05
N ILE A 160 3.64 -10.18 17.07
CA ILE A 160 3.22 -10.98 18.22
C ILE A 160 2.47 -10.11 19.23
N VAL A 161 2.89 -8.88 19.51
CA VAL A 161 2.16 -7.92 20.37
C VAL A 161 2.70 -6.52 20.08
N THR A 162 2.32 -5.88 18.98
CA THR A 162 2.39 -4.42 18.92
C THR A 162 0.98 -3.89 18.81
N ASP A 163 0.57 -3.11 19.82
CA ASP A 163 -0.67 -2.34 19.79
C ASP A 163 -0.64 -1.44 18.56
N LYS A 164 -1.16 -1.94 17.43
CA LYS A 164 -1.53 -1.08 16.30
C LYS A 164 -2.45 -0.02 16.90
N ILE A 165 -2.09 1.25 16.73
CA ILE A 165 -2.89 2.38 17.20
C ILE A 165 -4.33 2.12 16.74
N PRO A 166 -5.34 2.12 17.63
CA PRO A 166 -6.73 1.86 17.25
C PRO A 166 -7.18 2.88 16.21
N GLN A 167 -7.03 2.53 14.93
CA GLN A 167 -7.22 3.44 13.81
C GLN A 167 -8.65 3.97 13.82
N ASP A 168 -9.62 3.12 14.15
CA ASP A 168 -11.06 3.43 14.19
C ASP A 168 -11.43 4.63 15.10
N THR A 169 -10.52 5.05 15.99
CA THR A 169 -10.77 6.17 16.93
C THR A 169 -10.06 7.47 16.57
N TYR A 170 -9.16 7.45 15.57
CA TYR A 170 -8.37 8.61 15.17
C TYR A 170 -9.09 9.44 14.11
N GLU A 171 -9.34 10.71 14.38
CA GLU A 171 -9.85 11.67 13.40
C GLU A 171 -8.71 12.58 12.91
N PRO A 172 -8.53 12.76 11.59
CA PRO A 172 -7.51 13.65 11.06
C PRO A 172 -7.66 15.10 11.54
N ASP A 173 -6.54 15.79 11.73
CA ASP A 173 -6.54 17.20 12.08
C ASP A 173 -7.24 18.06 11.02
N ASP A 174 -8.15 18.94 11.47
CA ASP A 174 -8.98 19.86 10.69
C ASP A 174 -8.26 21.18 10.35
N ARG A 175 -6.97 21.29 10.69
CA ARG A 175 -6.13 22.45 10.35
C ARG A 175 -6.20 22.85 8.87
N PRO A 176 -6.06 24.15 8.56
CA PRO A 176 -5.97 24.60 7.17
C PRO A 176 -4.75 24.00 6.46
N ILE A 177 -4.93 23.62 5.20
CA ILE A 177 -3.89 23.00 4.37
C ILE A 177 -3.05 24.08 3.68
N ASP A 178 -1.74 24.09 3.96
CA ASP A 178 -0.78 24.95 3.28
C ASP A 178 -0.47 24.42 1.87
N ILE A 179 -1.07 25.00 0.84
CA ILE A 179 -0.84 24.63 -0.57
C ILE A 179 0.53 25.12 -1.05
N VAL A 180 1.24 24.25 -1.76
CA VAL A 180 2.51 24.54 -2.44
C VAL A 180 2.21 24.77 -3.93
N TRP A 181 1.87 26.02 -4.28
CA TRP A 181 1.43 26.40 -5.63
C TRP A 181 2.38 26.03 -6.76
N ARG A 182 3.70 26.03 -6.50
CA ARG A 182 4.71 25.55 -7.45
C ARG A 182 4.40 24.11 -7.90
N ASN A 183 4.08 23.23 -6.96
CA ASN A 183 3.79 21.82 -7.25
C ASN A 183 2.49 21.71 -8.04
N VAL A 184 1.47 22.49 -7.67
CA VAL A 184 0.18 22.54 -8.40
C VAL A 184 0.41 22.90 -9.87
N VAL A 185 1.14 23.97 -10.15
CA VAL A 185 1.43 24.41 -11.53
C VAL A 185 2.20 23.35 -12.31
N VAL A 186 3.23 22.75 -11.70
CA VAL A 186 4.02 21.67 -12.33
C VAL A 186 3.14 20.47 -12.67
N PHE A 187 2.30 20.01 -11.74
CA PHE A 187 1.40 18.89 -12.01
C PHE A 187 0.36 19.23 -13.07
N VAL A 188 -0.23 20.42 -13.06
CA VAL A 188 -1.16 20.84 -14.14
C VAL A 188 -0.48 20.74 -15.50
N ILE A 189 0.73 21.28 -15.65
CA ILE A 189 1.49 21.20 -16.90
C ILE A 189 1.78 19.75 -17.30
N LEU A 190 2.29 18.93 -16.37
CA LEU A 190 2.63 17.54 -16.67
C LEU A 190 1.40 16.73 -17.10
N HIS A 191 0.25 16.91 -16.44
CA HIS A 191 -0.98 16.21 -16.80
C HIS A 191 -1.53 16.71 -18.15
N SER A 192 -1.47 18.00 -18.45
CA SER A 192 -1.85 18.53 -19.77
C SER A 192 -0.97 17.96 -20.89
N VAL A 193 0.35 17.90 -20.68
CA VAL A 193 1.29 17.30 -21.65
C VAL A 193 1.05 15.79 -21.78
N ALA A 194 0.75 15.09 -20.69
CA ALA A 194 0.41 13.67 -20.73
C ALA A 194 -0.87 13.40 -21.53
N LEU A 195 -1.93 14.21 -21.34
CA LEU A 195 -3.16 14.10 -22.12
C LEU A 195 -2.90 14.34 -23.61
N TYR A 196 -2.04 15.30 -23.94
CA TYR A 196 -1.61 15.52 -25.31
C TYR A 196 -0.77 14.36 -25.85
N GLY A 197 0.12 13.78 -25.03
CA GLY A 197 0.87 12.58 -25.37
C GLY A 197 -0.04 11.38 -25.66
N LEU A 198 -1.13 11.22 -24.91
CA LEU A 198 -2.14 10.18 -25.15
C LEU A 198 -2.81 10.39 -26.50
N TYR A 199 -3.19 11.62 -26.83
CA TYR A 199 -3.69 11.95 -28.16
C TYR A 199 -2.68 11.61 -29.26
N LEU A 200 -1.41 11.98 -29.08
CA LEU A 200 -0.34 11.69 -30.05
C LEU A 200 -0.10 10.19 -30.26
N CYS A 201 -0.23 9.35 -29.22
CA CYS A 201 -0.13 7.89 -29.35
C CYS A 201 -1.05 7.29 -30.41
N PHE A 202 -2.21 7.90 -30.66
CA PHE A 202 -3.19 7.40 -31.65
C PHE A 202 -3.09 8.08 -33.02
N ILE A 203 -2.51 9.29 -33.08
CA ILE A 203 -2.57 10.13 -34.29
C ILE A 203 -1.24 10.24 -35.01
N SER A 204 -0.12 10.31 -34.28
CA SER A 204 1.18 10.65 -34.88
C SER A 204 2.37 9.84 -34.37
N ALA A 205 2.40 9.47 -33.09
CA ALA A 205 3.53 8.75 -32.53
C ALA A 205 3.66 7.37 -33.17
N MET A 206 4.90 6.96 -33.42
CA MET A 206 5.19 5.63 -33.92
C MET A 206 4.79 4.60 -32.86
N TRP A 207 4.21 3.49 -33.30
CA TRP A 207 3.79 2.40 -32.39
C TRP A 207 4.97 1.86 -31.56
N THR A 208 6.19 1.89 -32.11
CA THR A 208 7.43 1.55 -31.40
C THR A 208 7.71 2.46 -30.21
N THR A 209 7.46 3.77 -30.35
CA THR A 209 7.56 4.75 -29.26
C THR A 209 6.55 4.47 -28.15
N THR A 210 5.32 4.12 -28.52
CA THR A 210 4.27 3.76 -27.56
C THR A 210 4.62 2.47 -26.81
N ILE A 211 5.07 1.43 -27.49
CA ILE A 211 5.54 0.18 -26.86
C ILE A 211 6.74 0.46 -25.95
N TYR A 212 7.70 1.26 -26.39
CA TYR A 212 8.83 1.67 -25.58
C TYR A 212 8.40 2.39 -24.30
N GLY A 213 7.41 3.30 -24.40
CA GLY A 213 6.79 3.93 -23.24
C GLY A 213 6.17 2.92 -22.27
N ILE A 214 5.44 1.92 -22.77
CA ILE A 214 4.87 0.85 -21.94
C ILE A 214 5.98 0.04 -21.25
N LEU A 215 7.06 -0.29 -21.96
CA LEU A 215 8.19 -1.01 -21.36
C LEU A 215 8.85 -0.18 -20.24
N LEU A 216 9.08 1.12 -20.47
CA LEU A 216 9.61 2.01 -19.44
C LEU A 216 8.67 2.17 -18.25
N TYR A 217 7.35 2.16 -18.46
CA TYR A 217 6.37 2.11 -17.39
C TYR A 217 6.58 0.87 -16.52
N GLN A 218 6.69 -0.32 -17.12
CA GLN A 218 6.90 -1.57 -16.37
C GLN A 218 8.23 -1.56 -15.62
N MET A 219 9.30 -1.05 -16.24
CA MET A 219 10.60 -0.88 -15.58
C MET A 219 10.52 0.09 -14.40
N SER A 220 9.85 1.23 -14.57
CA SER A 220 9.65 2.24 -13.52
C SER A 220 8.95 1.64 -12.32
N ALA A 221 7.81 0.98 -12.57
CA ALA A 221 7.03 0.37 -11.52
C ALA A 221 7.80 -0.78 -10.85
N PHE A 222 8.53 -1.63 -11.59
CA PHE A 222 9.40 -2.64 -10.96
C PHE A 222 10.51 -2.03 -10.07
N GLY A 223 11.04 -0.86 -10.44
CA GLY A 223 11.99 -0.11 -9.60
C GLY A 223 11.40 0.32 -8.26
N ILE A 224 10.11 0.65 -8.24
CA ILE A 224 9.37 0.96 -7.01
C ILE A 224 9.05 -0.32 -6.24
N THR A 225 8.34 -1.27 -6.86
CA THR A 225 7.78 -2.46 -6.20
C THR A 225 8.87 -3.45 -5.77
N GLY A 226 9.71 -3.88 -6.71
CA GLY A 226 10.81 -4.79 -6.44
C GLY A 226 11.95 -4.15 -5.66
N GLY A 227 12.19 -2.85 -5.89
CA GLY A 227 13.28 -2.08 -5.29
C GLY A 227 12.87 -1.32 -4.03
N ALA A 228 12.41 -0.07 -4.22
CA ALA A 228 12.14 0.89 -3.15
C ALA A 228 11.29 0.29 -2.01
N HIS A 229 10.29 -0.49 -2.40
CA HIS A 229 9.30 -1.11 -1.54
C HIS A 229 9.81 -2.40 -0.89
N ARG A 230 9.88 -3.49 -1.64
CA ARG A 230 10.19 -4.83 -1.08
C ARG A 230 11.63 -4.97 -0.59
N LEU A 231 12.61 -4.55 -1.41
CA LEU A 231 14.03 -4.69 -1.07
C LEU A 231 14.48 -3.73 0.02
N TRP A 232 14.23 -2.42 -0.15
CA TRP A 232 14.82 -1.40 0.73
C TRP A 232 13.91 -0.98 1.88
N ALA A 233 12.60 -0.72 1.64
CA ALA A 233 11.72 -0.32 2.74
C ALA A 233 11.44 -1.48 3.70
N HIS A 234 11.11 -2.66 3.17
CA HIS A 234 10.69 -3.82 3.97
C HIS A 234 11.75 -4.90 4.20
N ARG A 235 12.86 -4.90 3.46
CA ARG A 235 13.92 -5.92 3.59
C ARG A 235 13.38 -7.35 3.49
N SER A 236 12.44 -7.56 2.56
CA SER A 236 11.77 -8.86 2.38
C SER A 236 12.61 -9.87 1.61
N TYR A 237 13.67 -9.40 0.95
CA TYR A 237 14.70 -10.23 0.35
C TYR A 237 16.05 -9.50 0.29
N LYS A 238 17.11 -10.21 -0.11
CA LYS A 238 18.43 -9.66 -0.37
C LYS A 238 18.78 -9.73 -1.86
N ALA A 239 19.56 -8.76 -2.32
CA ALA A 239 19.97 -8.65 -3.72
C ALA A 239 21.49 -8.49 -3.85
N LYS A 240 22.09 -9.12 -4.86
CA LYS A 240 23.48 -8.86 -5.27
C LYS A 240 23.58 -7.50 -5.96
N TRP A 241 24.80 -6.96 -6.01
CA TRP A 241 25.05 -5.62 -6.55
C TRP A 241 24.51 -5.38 -7.97
N PRO A 242 24.53 -6.34 -8.94
CA PRO A 242 24.02 -6.07 -10.28
C PRO A 242 22.51 -5.80 -10.27
N LEU A 243 21.74 -6.58 -9.51
CA LEU A 243 20.31 -6.36 -9.32
C LEU A 243 20.04 -5.05 -8.60
N LYS A 244 20.82 -4.70 -7.57
CA LYS A 244 20.70 -3.40 -6.89
C LYS A 244 20.88 -2.23 -7.85
N VAL A 245 21.85 -2.30 -8.76
CA VAL A 245 22.09 -1.25 -9.76
C VAL A 245 20.93 -1.15 -10.75
N ILE A 246 20.43 -2.28 -11.26
CA ILE A 246 19.25 -2.30 -12.16
C ILE A 246 18.05 -1.66 -11.47
N LEU A 247 17.76 -2.07 -10.23
CA LEU A 247 16.64 -1.54 -9.44
C LEU A 247 16.80 -0.03 -9.18
N LEU A 248 18.02 0.46 -8.94
CA LEU A 248 18.27 1.89 -8.76
C LEU A 248 18.04 2.71 -10.02
N ILE A 249 18.45 2.19 -11.19
CA ILE A 249 18.18 2.84 -12.48
C ILE A 249 16.68 2.89 -12.72
N CYS A 250 15.99 1.75 -12.55
CA CYS A 250 14.53 1.66 -12.67
C CYS A 250 13.79 2.59 -11.69
N GLN A 251 14.27 2.70 -10.44
CA GLN A 251 13.66 3.60 -9.45
C GLN A 251 13.91 5.07 -9.81
N THR A 252 15.09 5.40 -10.34
CA THR A 252 15.41 6.76 -10.81
C THR A 252 14.57 7.13 -12.03
N LEU A 253 14.33 6.17 -12.94
CA LEU A 253 13.40 6.30 -14.06
C LEU A 253 11.96 6.57 -13.61
N ALA A 254 11.54 6.01 -12.46
CA ALA A 254 10.21 6.20 -11.90
C ALA A 254 9.98 7.58 -11.28
N HIS A 255 11.04 8.30 -10.92
CA HIS A 255 11.02 9.65 -10.34
C HIS A 255 9.95 9.85 -9.24
N GLN A 256 10.11 9.12 -8.13
CA GLN A 256 9.30 9.27 -6.91
C GLN A 256 10.17 9.57 -5.68
N ASN A 257 11.04 10.58 -5.80
CA ASN A 257 12.14 10.87 -4.87
C ASN A 257 13.24 9.80 -4.83
N SER A 258 14.30 10.06 -4.07
CA SER A 258 15.37 9.09 -3.86
C SER A 258 14.88 7.89 -3.04
N VAL A 259 15.55 6.73 -3.16
CA VAL A 259 15.17 5.51 -2.40
C VAL A 259 15.14 5.78 -0.91
N ILE A 260 16.11 6.52 -0.37
CA ILE A 260 16.20 6.83 1.05
C ILE A 260 14.97 7.63 1.54
N GLU A 261 14.56 8.65 0.78
CA GLU A 261 13.40 9.47 1.15
C GLU A 261 12.09 8.71 0.98
N TRP A 262 11.95 7.96 -0.11
CA TRP A 262 10.78 7.14 -0.38
C TRP A 262 10.60 6.08 0.72
N SER A 263 11.66 5.33 1.04
CA SER A 263 11.61 4.30 2.08
C SER A 263 11.35 4.88 3.46
N ARG A 264 11.84 6.09 3.78
CA ARG A 264 11.49 6.78 5.04
C ARG A 264 9.99 7.03 5.11
N ASP A 265 9.44 7.69 4.09
CA ASP A 265 8.01 8.05 4.08
C ASP A 265 7.13 6.78 4.09
N HIS A 266 7.56 5.72 3.40
CA HIS A 266 6.86 4.42 3.37
C HIS A 266 6.90 3.68 4.72
N ARG A 267 8.05 3.66 5.40
CA ARG A 267 8.16 3.09 6.77
C ARG A 267 7.29 3.85 7.77
N VAL A 268 7.21 5.18 7.65
CA VAL A 268 6.30 6.00 8.45
C VAL A 268 4.85 5.63 8.16
N HIS A 269 4.49 5.51 6.88
CA HIS A 269 3.15 5.11 6.44
C HIS A 269 2.73 3.79 7.09
N HIS A 270 3.49 2.70 6.96
CA HIS A 270 3.10 1.42 7.57
C HIS A 270 2.87 1.49 9.07
N LYS A 271 3.72 2.26 9.76
CA LYS A 271 3.75 2.33 11.22
C LYS A 271 2.65 3.23 11.81
N PHE A 272 2.30 4.29 11.08
CA PHE A 272 1.34 5.30 11.55
C PHE A 272 0.20 5.54 10.54
N GLN A 273 -0.11 4.53 9.73
CA GLN A 273 -1.15 4.59 8.71
C GLN A 273 -2.47 5.14 9.29
N GLU A 274 -3.19 5.91 8.50
CA GLU A 274 -4.49 6.49 8.88
C GLU A 274 -4.44 7.48 10.06
N THR A 275 -3.25 8.05 10.33
CA THR A 275 -3.07 9.13 11.31
C THR A 275 -2.45 10.37 10.67
N ASP A 276 -2.31 11.49 11.38
CA ASP A 276 -1.62 12.66 10.84
C ASP A 276 -0.09 12.50 10.71
N ALA A 277 0.46 11.39 11.17
CA ALA A 277 1.82 10.99 10.87
C ALA A 277 1.95 10.23 9.54
N ASP A 278 0.84 9.74 8.96
CA ASP A 278 0.82 9.13 7.63
C ASP A 278 0.94 10.22 6.54
N PRO A 279 1.97 10.18 5.68
CA PRO A 279 2.15 11.16 4.61
C PRO A 279 0.95 11.27 3.67
N HIS A 280 0.22 10.18 3.43
CA HIS A 280 -0.90 10.09 2.49
C HIS A 280 -2.14 9.48 3.16
N ASN A 281 -2.40 9.89 4.39
CA ASN A 281 -3.55 9.50 5.21
C ASN A 281 -4.87 9.42 4.41
N ALA A 282 -5.39 8.20 4.22
CA ALA A 282 -6.59 7.95 3.41
C ALA A 282 -7.87 8.50 4.06
N LYS A 283 -7.90 8.67 5.38
CA LYS A 283 -9.02 9.36 6.08
C LYS A 283 -9.22 10.82 5.68
N ARG A 284 -8.23 11.47 5.08
CA ARG A 284 -8.37 12.82 4.50
C ARG A 284 -9.07 12.81 3.13
N GLY A 285 -9.49 11.64 2.66
CA GLY A 285 -10.25 11.44 1.44
C GLY A 285 -9.38 11.06 0.24
N PHE A 286 -10.05 10.50 -0.77
CA PHE A 286 -9.39 9.93 -1.96
C PHE A 286 -8.42 10.89 -2.63
N PHE A 287 -8.82 12.15 -2.86
CA PHE A 287 -7.94 13.10 -3.56
C PHE A 287 -6.67 13.37 -2.77
N PHE A 288 -6.76 13.49 -1.44
CA PHE A 288 -5.60 13.75 -0.59
C PHE A 288 -4.59 12.60 -0.66
N SER A 289 -5.03 11.36 -0.43
CA SER A 289 -4.15 10.18 -0.44
C SER A 289 -3.61 9.85 -1.83
N HIS A 290 -4.38 10.15 -2.88
CA HIS A 290 -3.97 9.92 -4.26
C HIS A 290 -2.88 10.90 -4.71
N MET A 291 -3.15 12.21 -4.65
CA MET A 291 -2.21 13.23 -5.18
C MET A 291 -2.12 14.48 -4.31
N GLY A 292 -3.20 14.84 -3.60
CA GLY A 292 -3.30 16.09 -2.85
C GLY A 292 -2.20 16.28 -1.81
N TRP A 293 -1.71 15.21 -1.18
CA TRP A 293 -0.60 15.27 -0.23
C TRP A 293 0.70 15.84 -0.85
N LEU A 294 0.93 15.67 -2.15
CA LEU A 294 2.07 16.22 -2.89
C LEU A 294 1.91 17.71 -3.21
N LEU A 295 0.68 18.23 -3.13
CA LEU A 295 0.34 19.61 -3.44
C LEU A 295 0.39 20.52 -2.22
N CYS A 296 0.64 19.96 -1.03
CA CYS A 296 0.65 20.69 0.23
C CYS A 296 1.89 20.41 1.06
N LYS A 297 2.12 21.24 2.10
CA LYS A 297 3.17 20.96 3.08
C LYS A 297 2.76 19.76 3.94
N LYS A 298 3.71 18.83 4.12
CA LYS A 298 3.56 17.69 5.05
C LYS A 298 3.13 18.13 6.45
N HIS A 299 2.31 17.30 7.08
CA HIS A 299 1.95 17.47 8.49
C HIS A 299 3.19 17.43 9.39
N GLN A 300 3.15 18.16 10.51
CA GLN A 300 4.29 18.23 11.42
C GLN A 300 4.57 16.86 12.05
N GLU A 301 3.52 16.08 12.33
CA GLU A 301 3.65 14.69 12.81
C GLU A 301 4.36 13.76 11.82
N VAL A 302 4.16 13.93 10.50
CA VAL A 302 4.95 13.19 9.48
C VAL A 302 6.45 13.47 9.67
N LYS A 303 6.82 14.73 9.93
CA LYS A 303 8.23 15.10 10.16
C LYS A 303 8.73 14.61 11.51
N ASN A 304 7.93 14.71 12.56
CA ASN A 304 8.29 14.32 13.92
C ASN A 304 8.50 12.81 14.00
N LYS A 305 7.52 12.03 13.54
CA LYS A 305 7.58 10.56 13.52
C LYS A 305 8.56 10.04 12.48
N GLY A 306 8.75 10.74 11.36
CA GLY A 306 9.77 10.41 10.36
C GLY A 306 11.22 10.50 10.84
N LYS A 307 11.53 11.40 11.79
CA LYS A 307 12.85 11.43 12.46
C LYS A 307 13.09 10.22 13.35
N GLY A 308 12.00 9.62 13.84
CA GLY A 308 12.03 8.44 14.69
C GLY A 308 12.06 7.12 13.93
N VAL A 309 12.17 7.10 12.60
CA VAL A 309 12.33 5.84 11.85
C VAL A 309 13.82 5.56 11.68
N ASP A 310 14.24 4.33 11.97
CA ASP A 310 15.59 3.85 11.72
C ASP A 310 15.81 3.77 10.20
N MET A 311 16.85 4.45 9.74
CA MET A 311 17.30 4.53 8.35
C MET A 311 18.76 4.11 8.20
N SER A 312 19.39 3.62 9.28
CA SER A 312 20.82 3.31 9.35
C SER A 312 21.26 2.32 8.28
N ASP A 313 20.42 1.34 7.96
CA ASP A 313 20.64 0.37 6.89
C ASP A 313 20.75 1.00 5.50
N LEU A 314 19.89 1.98 5.20
CA LEU A 314 19.89 2.61 3.88
C LEU A 314 21.09 3.55 3.72
N TYR A 315 21.48 4.22 4.81
CA TYR A 315 22.68 5.06 4.82
C TYR A 315 23.98 4.23 4.84
N ALA A 316 23.96 3.00 5.36
CA ALA A 316 25.10 2.10 5.29
C ALA A 316 25.41 1.67 3.84
N GLU A 317 24.39 1.56 2.97
CA GLU A 317 24.53 1.13 1.59
C GLU A 317 25.13 2.25 0.69
N PRO A 318 26.36 2.08 0.14
CA PRO A 318 27.02 3.13 -0.64
C PRO A 318 26.26 3.51 -1.92
N LEU A 319 25.63 2.54 -2.57
CA LEU A 319 24.86 2.78 -3.80
C LEU A 319 23.66 3.71 -3.57
N LEU A 320 22.98 3.56 -2.44
CA LEU A 320 21.84 4.42 -2.09
C LEU A 320 22.29 5.83 -1.75
N ARG A 321 23.39 5.97 -1.00
CA ARG A 321 23.98 7.28 -0.73
C ARG A 321 24.42 8.00 -2.00
N LEU A 322 24.99 7.27 -2.96
CA LEU A 322 25.36 7.82 -4.26
C LEU A 322 24.12 8.32 -5.02
N GLN A 323 23.09 7.48 -5.11
CA GLN A 323 21.84 7.82 -5.78
C GLN A 323 21.18 9.03 -5.13
N HIS A 324 21.08 9.07 -3.80
CA HIS A 324 20.50 10.19 -3.05
C HIS A 324 21.29 11.49 -3.27
N LYS A 325 22.63 11.46 -3.17
CA LYS A 325 23.48 12.63 -3.36
C LYS A 325 23.35 13.25 -4.76
N TYR A 326 23.28 12.41 -5.79
CA TYR A 326 23.23 12.86 -7.19
C TYR A 326 21.83 12.79 -7.79
N PHE A 327 20.79 12.57 -6.98
CA PHE A 327 19.44 12.30 -7.48
C PHE A 327 18.92 13.40 -8.41
N LEU A 328 19.12 14.66 -8.02
CA LEU A 328 18.66 15.82 -8.81
C LEU A 328 19.36 15.96 -10.17
N VAL A 329 20.52 15.33 -10.36
CA VAL A 329 21.26 15.29 -11.63
C VAL A 329 20.90 14.03 -12.42
N LEU A 330 20.86 12.88 -11.77
CA LEU A 330 20.56 11.59 -12.41
C LEU A 330 19.10 11.52 -12.89
N MET A 331 18.17 12.04 -12.10
CA MET A 331 16.74 11.99 -12.37
C MET A 331 16.36 12.61 -13.72
N PRO A 332 16.70 13.88 -14.04
CA PRO A 332 16.27 14.46 -15.32
C PRO A 332 16.87 13.70 -16.51
N ILE A 333 18.10 13.19 -16.36
CA ILE A 333 18.77 12.42 -17.40
C ILE A 333 18.06 11.08 -17.64
N VAL A 334 17.83 10.31 -16.58
CA VAL A 334 17.29 8.94 -16.68
C VAL A 334 15.78 8.93 -16.91
N CYS A 335 15.04 9.85 -16.29
CA CYS A 335 13.58 9.91 -16.38
C CYS A 335 13.11 10.64 -17.64
N PHE A 336 13.76 11.73 -18.06
CA PHE A 336 13.24 12.58 -19.13
C PHE A 336 14.12 12.58 -20.38
N VAL A 337 15.41 12.87 -20.25
CA VAL A 337 16.30 13.06 -21.41
C VAL A 337 16.52 11.76 -22.18
N LEU A 338 17.00 10.70 -21.53
CA LEU A 338 17.30 9.43 -22.19
C LEU A 338 16.05 8.80 -22.82
N PRO A 339 14.91 8.69 -22.11
CA PRO A 339 13.68 8.16 -22.71
C PRO A 339 13.14 8.96 -23.88
N THR A 340 13.45 10.27 -23.98
CA THR A 340 13.06 11.09 -25.13
C THR A 340 14.05 10.96 -26.29
N ILE A 341 15.36 10.92 -26.01
CA ILE A 341 16.40 10.83 -27.04
C ILE A 341 16.45 9.44 -27.70
N ILE A 342 16.27 8.37 -26.94
CA ILE A 342 16.39 6.98 -27.44
C ILE A 342 15.45 6.73 -28.65
N PRO A 343 14.14 7.05 -28.58
CA PRO A 343 13.24 6.94 -29.73
C PRO A 343 13.68 7.76 -30.95
N MET A 344 14.19 8.97 -30.70
CA MET A 344 14.65 9.86 -31.77
C MET A 344 15.87 9.27 -32.49
N LEU A 345 16.78 8.63 -31.77
CA LEU A 345 18.01 8.08 -32.37
C LEU A 345 17.82 6.69 -32.99
N LEU A 346 17.01 5.84 -32.37
CA LEU A 346 16.91 4.44 -32.77
C LEU A 346 15.87 4.17 -33.85
N TRP A 347 14.78 4.95 -33.90
CA TRP A 347 13.74 4.78 -34.91
C TRP A 347 13.20 6.11 -35.47
N ASN A 348 13.97 7.20 -35.35
CA ASN A 348 13.68 8.51 -35.93
C ASN A 348 12.31 9.10 -35.53
N GLU A 349 11.87 8.87 -34.29
CA GLU A 349 10.68 9.54 -33.76
C GLU A 349 10.92 11.05 -33.64
N THR A 350 9.86 11.84 -33.81
CA THR A 350 9.94 13.29 -33.61
C THR A 350 10.14 13.64 -32.13
N PHE A 351 10.84 14.74 -31.86
CA PHE A 351 11.04 15.21 -30.48
C PHE A 351 9.71 15.37 -29.72
N MET A 352 8.70 15.97 -30.35
CA MET A 352 7.40 16.22 -29.71
C MET A 352 6.69 14.92 -29.34
N ASN A 353 6.64 13.93 -30.23
CA ASN A 353 6.05 12.63 -29.94
C ASN A 353 6.82 11.91 -28.83
N ALA A 354 8.14 11.81 -28.97
CA ALA A 354 8.98 11.12 -27.98
C ALA A 354 8.88 11.78 -26.59
N TYR A 355 8.89 13.11 -26.51
CA TYR A 355 8.76 13.83 -25.25
C TYR A 355 7.37 13.67 -24.63
N CYS A 356 6.30 13.91 -25.39
CA CYS A 356 4.93 13.85 -24.85
C CYS A 356 4.52 12.42 -24.45
N VAL A 357 4.90 11.40 -25.23
CA VAL A 357 4.68 9.98 -24.86
C VAL A 357 5.48 9.62 -23.61
N ASN A 358 6.69 10.17 -23.46
CA ASN A 358 7.50 9.96 -22.27
C ASN A 358 6.88 10.58 -21.01
N ILE A 359 6.29 11.77 -21.12
CA ILE A 359 5.54 12.42 -20.02
C ILE A 359 4.26 11.66 -19.70
N LEU A 360 3.53 11.16 -20.71
CA LEU A 360 2.38 10.28 -20.52
C LEU A 360 2.77 9.05 -19.69
N ARG A 361 3.85 8.36 -20.08
CA ARG A 361 4.42 7.21 -19.37
C ARG A 361 4.70 7.54 -17.90
N TYR A 362 5.30 8.69 -17.63
CA TYR A 362 5.59 9.14 -16.26
C TYR A 362 4.31 9.37 -15.45
N ILE A 363 3.33 10.12 -15.98
CA ILE A 363 2.05 10.38 -15.30
C ILE A 363 1.26 9.09 -15.05
N CYS A 364 1.21 8.17 -16.01
CA CYS A 364 0.59 6.86 -15.80
C CYS A 364 1.27 6.09 -14.66
N ALA A 365 2.60 6.06 -14.59
CA ALA A 365 3.34 5.38 -13.53
C ALA A 365 3.08 5.99 -12.15
N LEU A 366 2.96 7.32 -12.07
CA LEU A 366 2.57 8.02 -10.84
C LEU A 366 1.17 7.60 -10.39
N HIS A 367 0.17 7.69 -11.27
CA HIS A 367 -1.21 7.33 -10.91
C HIS A 367 -1.35 5.86 -10.50
N ALA A 368 -0.64 4.95 -11.16
CA ALA A 368 -0.61 3.55 -10.78
C ALA A 368 -0.09 3.36 -9.35
N THR A 369 0.95 4.09 -8.96
CA THR A 369 1.47 4.05 -7.59
C THR A 369 0.52 4.72 -6.61
N TRP A 370 -0.05 5.86 -6.98
CA TRP A 370 -0.97 6.62 -6.14
C TRP A 370 -2.31 5.92 -5.91
N LEU A 371 -2.71 5.01 -6.79
CA LEU A 371 -3.85 4.12 -6.58
C LEU A 371 -3.62 3.17 -5.40
N VAL A 372 -2.37 2.79 -5.11
CA VAL A 372 -2.04 1.98 -3.93
C VAL A 372 -2.33 2.78 -2.66
N ASN A 373 -1.93 4.05 -2.62
CA ASN A 373 -2.17 4.92 -1.46
C ASN A 373 -3.65 5.27 -1.24
N SER A 374 -4.44 5.30 -2.33
CA SER A 374 -5.85 5.72 -2.27
C SER A 374 -6.82 4.56 -2.40
N ALA A 375 -6.99 3.99 -3.60
CA ALA A 375 -7.97 2.95 -3.86
C ALA A 375 -7.72 1.68 -3.01
N ALA A 376 -6.46 1.29 -2.80
CA ALA A 376 -6.10 0.14 -1.97
C ALA A 376 -6.16 0.40 -0.45
N HIS A 377 -6.67 1.57 -0.02
CA HIS A 377 -7.05 1.87 1.36
C HIS A 377 -8.56 2.12 1.53
N MET A 378 -9.35 2.08 0.45
CA MET A 378 -10.76 2.49 0.47
C MET A 378 -11.71 1.44 -0.12
N TRP A 379 -11.34 0.77 -1.21
CA TRP A 379 -12.26 -0.09 -1.97
C TRP A 379 -11.65 -1.45 -2.29
N GLY A 380 -12.14 -2.47 -1.62
CA GLY A 380 -11.66 -3.85 -1.73
C GLY A 380 -12.06 -4.67 -0.51
N SER A 381 -11.55 -5.89 -0.41
CA SER A 381 -11.82 -6.78 0.72
C SER A 381 -10.67 -6.80 1.74
N LYS A 382 -10.94 -7.26 2.96
CA LYS A 382 -9.98 -7.31 4.09
C LYS A 382 -9.85 -8.73 4.66
N PRO A 383 -9.38 -9.69 3.86
CA PRO A 383 -9.36 -11.09 4.27
C PRO A 383 -8.45 -11.39 5.47
N TYR A 384 -7.53 -10.48 5.85
CA TYR A 384 -6.53 -10.71 6.90
C TYR A 384 -6.71 -9.82 8.15
N ASP A 385 -6.99 -8.51 8.04
CA ASP A 385 -7.14 -7.55 9.18
C ASP A 385 -7.96 -6.29 8.81
#